data_AF-A0A0S8D9G9-F1
#
_entry.id   AF-A0A0S8D9G9-F1
#
_cell.length_a   1.000
_cell.length_b   1.000
_cell.length_c   1.000
_cell.angle_alpha   90.00
_cell.angle_beta   90.00
_cell.angle_gamma   90.00
#
_symmetry.space_group_name_H-M   'P 1'
#
loop_
_entity.id
_entity.type
_entity.pdbx_description
1 polymer ?
#
loop_
_entity_poly.entity_id
_entity_poly.type
_entity_poly.pdbx_seq_one_letter_code
_entity_poly.pdbx_strand_id
1 'polypeptide(L)'
;HARTGDTVTVELAGTSYAKACFYTFIVPVAALIVSAYLGDVVSDKAGIEGLTVVAGLTGLVTAIVYSLKKIRKLDSTVHMEVIKIISDRFDQNRPASQEEHDYLSAFSRQGQSR
;
A
#
# COMPACT_ATOMS: atom_id res chain seq x y z
N HIS A 1 -11.42 -19.88 11.98
CA HIS A 1 -10.12 -19.79 12.68
C HIS A 1 -9.06 -20.45 11.80
N ALA A 2 -8.12 -19.66 11.27
CA ALA A 2 -7.00 -20.18 10.48
C ALA A 2 -5.97 -20.86 11.41
N ARG A 3 -5.37 -21.97 10.96
CA ARG A 3 -4.31 -22.67 11.68
C ARG A 3 -2.94 -22.37 11.08
N THR A 4 -1.90 -22.55 11.87
CA THR A 4 -0.50 -22.41 11.42
C THR A 4 -0.25 -23.42 10.28
N GLY A 5 0.02 -22.92 9.07
CA GLY A 5 0.18 -23.73 7.85
C GLY A 5 -0.85 -23.46 6.75
N ASP A 6 -1.93 -22.72 7.03
CA ASP A 6 -2.93 -22.35 6.03
C ASP A 6 -2.46 -21.16 5.16
N THR A 7 -2.62 -21.28 3.84
CA THR A 7 -2.39 -20.15 2.92
C THR A 7 -3.58 -19.22 2.97
N VAL A 8 -3.38 -18.00 3.47
CA VAL A 8 -4.44 -16.97 3.53
C VAL A 8 -4.20 -15.92 2.46
N THR A 9 -5.22 -15.66 1.63
CA THR A 9 -5.24 -14.49 0.75
C THR A 9 -5.65 -13.30 1.60
N VAL A 10 -4.73 -12.35 1.72
CA VAL A 10 -4.96 -11.12 2.43
C VAL A 10 -5.12 -10.01 1.41
N GLU A 11 -6.32 -9.42 1.34
CA GLU A 11 -6.58 -8.30 0.45
C GLU A 11 -6.79 -7.03 1.27
N LEU A 12 -6.37 -5.90 0.71
CA LEU A 12 -6.70 -4.60 1.26
C LEU A 12 -8.20 -4.37 1.11
N ALA A 13 -8.90 -4.05 2.20
CA ALA A 13 -10.31 -3.65 2.14
C ALA A 13 -10.52 -2.60 1.05
N GLY A 14 -11.36 -2.88 0.04
CA GLY A 14 -11.48 -2.06 -1.18
C GLY A 14 -11.86 -0.59 -0.90
N THR A 15 -12.50 -0.31 0.23
CA THR A 15 -12.82 1.06 0.67
C THR A 15 -11.58 1.88 1.05
N SER A 16 -10.52 1.23 1.53
CA SER A 16 -9.23 1.85 1.83
C SER A 16 -8.47 2.21 0.56
N TYR A 17 -8.60 1.41 -0.50
CA TYR A 17 -8.01 1.69 -1.81
C TYR A 17 -8.66 2.93 -2.46
N ALA A 18 -9.98 3.03 -2.43
CA ALA A 18 -10.69 4.21 -2.96
C ALA A 18 -10.30 5.50 -2.21
N LYS A 19 -10.20 5.44 -0.88
CA LYS A 19 -9.73 6.56 -0.06
C LYS A 19 -8.28 6.93 -0.37
N ALA A 20 -7.40 5.96 -0.53
CA ALA A 20 -6.00 6.20 -0.90
C ALA A 20 -5.91 6.92 -2.25
N CYS A 21 -6.62 6.44 -3.28
CA CYS A 21 -6.67 7.12 -4.59
C CYS A 21 -7.21 8.55 -4.48
N PHE A 22 -8.25 8.78 -3.68
CA PHE A 22 -8.79 10.13 -3.46
C PHE A 22 -7.74 11.07 -2.87
N TYR A 23 -7.03 10.65 -1.82
CA TYR A 23 -5.98 11.47 -1.21
C TYR A 23 -4.77 11.67 -2.14
N THR A 24 -4.39 10.68 -2.94
CA THR A 24 -3.21 10.80 -3.83
C THR A 24 -3.48 11.70 -5.03
N PHE A 25 -4.70 11.68 -5.59
CA PHE A 25 -4.98 12.38 -6.86
C PHE A 25 -5.87 13.61 -6.69
N ILE A 26 -7.01 13.48 -6.01
CA ILE A 26 -8.00 14.56 -5.94
C ILE A 26 -7.49 15.71 -5.07
N VAL A 27 -6.91 15.39 -3.91
CA VAL A 27 -6.48 16.42 -2.95
C VAL A 27 -5.36 17.31 -3.50
N PRO A 28 -4.28 16.78 -4.13
CA PRO A 28 -3.23 17.62 -4.70
C PRO A 28 -3.72 18.51 -5.84
N VAL A 29 -4.60 17.98 -6.72
CA VAL A 29 -5.17 18.76 -7.83
C VAL A 29 -6.05 19.88 -7.30
N ALA A 30 -6.96 19.59 -6.37
CA ALA A 30 -7.82 20.61 -5.78
C ALA A 30 -7.01 21.68 -5.05
N ALA A 31 -5.98 21.28 -4.29
CA ALA A 31 -5.10 22.22 -3.60
C ALA A 31 -4.30 23.09 -4.58
N LEU A 32 -3.83 22.55 -5.70
CA LEU A 32 -3.14 23.32 -6.73
C LEU A 32 -4.05 24.39 -7.31
N ILE A 33 -5.30 24.04 -7.65
CA ILE A 33 -6.26 25.01 -8.21
C ILE A 33 -6.55 26.13 -7.20
N VAL A 34 -6.82 25.77 -5.94
CA VAL A 34 -7.14 26.77 -4.89
C VAL A 34 -5.93 27.67 -4.59
N SER A 35 -4.73 27.09 -4.51
CA SER A 35 -3.51 27.88 -4.24
C SER A 35 -3.10 28.76 -5.41
N ALA A 36 -3.27 28.31 -6.66
CA ALA A 36 -3.07 29.15 -7.83
C ALA A 36 -4.09 30.31 -7.85
N TYR A 37 -5.37 30.03 -7.60
CA TYR A 37 -6.41 31.07 -7.57
C TYR A 37 -6.16 32.11 -6.47
N LEU A 38 -5.81 31.68 -5.26
CA LEU A 38 -5.43 32.59 -4.17
C LEU A 38 -4.16 33.36 -4.51
N GLY A 39 -3.19 32.71 -5.14
CA GLY A 39 -1.95 33.33 -5.60
C GLY A 39 -2.21 34.46 -6.59
N ASP A 40 -3.14 34.25 -7.51
CA ASP A 40 -3.56 35.23 -8.52
C ASP A 40 -4.23 36.45 -7.87
N VAL A 41 -5.19 36.22 -6.98
CA VAL A 41 -5.88 37.29 -6.24
C VAL A 41 -4.91 38.12 -5.39
N VAL A 42 -3.90 37.48 -4.79
CA VAL A 42 -2.87 38.18 -4.01
C VAL A 42 -1.87 38.89 -4.93
N SER A 43 -1.50 38.28 -6.05
CA SER A 43 -0.62 38.86 -7.07
C SER A 43 -1.18 40.17 -7.59
N ASP A 44 -2.48 40.19 -7.94
CA ASP A 44 -3.19 41.39 -8.41
C ASP A 44 -3.19 42.51 -7.37
N LYS A 45 -3.31 42.17 -6.08
CA LYS A 45 -3.31 43.16 -4.99
C LYS A 45 -1.91 43.67 -4.63
N ALA A 46 -0.90 42.82 -4.75
CA ALA A 46 0.47 43.15 -4.39
C ALA A 46 1.27 43.76 -5.55
N GLY A 47 0.81 43.56 -6.80
CA GLY A 47 1.51 43.99 -8.02
C GLY A 47 2.79 43.20 -8.29
N ILE A 48 2.91 41.97 -7.77
CA ILE A 48 4.11 41.14 -7.90
C ILE A 48 3.88 40.07 -8.94
N GLU A 49 4.39 40.29 -10.15
CA GLU A 49 4.33 39.30 -11.23
C GLU A 49 5.06 38.00 -10.83
N GLY A 50 4.40 36.85 -11.05
CA GLY A 50 4.96 35.52 -10.77
C GLY A 50 4.62 34.94 -9.40
N LEU A 51 3.94 35.69 -8.52
CA LEU A 51 3.48 35.18 -7.23
C LEU A 51 2.52 33.99 -7.37
N THR A 52 1.69 33.99 -8.43
CA THR A 52 0.77 32.91 -8.78
C THR A 52 1.48 31.56 -8.95
N VAL A 53 2.66 31.56 -9.60
CA VAL A 53 3.44 30.34 -9.82
C VAL A 53 4.00 29.81 -8.49
N VAL A 54 4.57 30.69 -7.67
CA VAL A 54 5.12 30.32 -6.36
C VAL A 54 4.02 29.80 -5.43
N ALA A 55 2.84 30.46 -5.42
CA ALA A 55 1.69 30.04 -4.62
C ALA A 55 1.16 28.67 -5.07
N GLY A 56 1.01 28.44 -6.38
CA GLY A 56 0.60 27.14 -6.91
C GLY A 56 1.58 26.01 -6.58
N LEU A 57 2.89 26.28 -6.71
CA LEU A 57 3.94 25.29 -6.45
C LEU A 57 4.04 24.96 -4.96
N THR A 58 3.98 25.98 -4.08
CA THR A 58 3.96 25.77 -2.62
C THR A 58 2.69 25.05 -2.16
N GLY A 59 1.53 25.38 -2.72
CA GLY A 59 0.28 24.68 -2.47
C GLY A 59 0.34 23.21 -2.88
N LEU A 60 0.88 22.91 -4.06
CA LEU A 60 1.06 21.54 -4.55
C LEU A 60 1.98 20.73 -3.63
N VAL A 61 3.15 21.26 -3.28
CA VAL A 61 4.10 20.57 -2.38
C VAL A 61 3.45 20.27 -1.04
N THR A 62 2.74 21.25 -0.46
CA THR A 62 2.04 21.08 0.81
C THR A 62 0.97 20.00 0.72
N ALA A 63 0.22 19.95 -0.38
CA ALA A 63 -0.81 18.95 -0.61
C ALA A 63 -0.22 17.54 -0.79
N ILE A 64 0.88 17.40 -1.53
CA ILE A 64 1.60 16.11 -1.68
C ILE A 64 2.05 15.61 -0.30
N VAL A 65 2.68 16.47 0.51
CA VAL A 65 3.14 16.10 1.86
C VAL A 65 1.96 15.71 2.75
N TYR A 66 0.85 16.44 2.69
CA TYR A 66 -0.37 16.13 3.43
C TYR A 66 -0.95 14.78 2.99
N SER A 67 -1.05 14.51 1.69
CA SER A 67 -1.52 13.25 1.14
C SER A 67 -0.64 12.08 1.57
N LEU A 68 0.68 12.21 1.50
CA LEU A 68 1.62 11.19 1.99
C LEU A 68 1.45 10.91 3.48
N LYS A 69 1.31 11.96 4.31
CA LYS A 69 1.02 11.79 5.74
C LYS A 69 -0.31 11.08 5.98
N LYS A 70 -1.35 11.41 5.20
CA LYS A 70 -2.68 10.82 5.32
C LYS A 70 -2.67 9.35 4.89
N ILE A 71 -1.98 9.01 3.81
CA ILE A 71 -1.80 7.64 3.31
C ILE A 71 -1.05 6.81 4.33
N ARG A 72 0.05 7.31 4.92
CA ARG A 72 0.76 6.62 6.00
C ARG A 72 -0.12 6.36 7.22
N LYS A 73 -0.98 7.31 7.58
CA LYS A 73 -1.94 7.12 8.66
C LYS A 73 -3.00 6.09 8.29
N LEU A 74 -3.47 6.10 7.03
CA LEU A 74 -4.38 5.09 6.52
C LEU A 74 -3.74 3.70 6.59
N ASP A 75 -2.51 3.56 6.11
CA ASP A 75 -1.72 2.32 6.13
C ASP A 75 -1.58 1.76 7.55
N SER A 76 -1.29 2.62 8.53
CA SER A 76 -1.27 2.25 9.96
C SER A 76 -2.62 1.81 10.54
N THR A 77 -3.74 2.13 9.87
CA THR A 77 -5.12 1.81 10.31
C THR A 77 -5.77 0.73 9.43
N VAL A 78 -5.12 0.31 8.34
CA VAL A 78 -5.62 -0.76 7.49
C VAL A 78 -5.39 -2.07 8.23
N HIS A 79 -6.47 -2.57 8.84
CA HIS A 79 -6.51 -3.96 9.27
C HIS A 79 -6.49 -4.84 8.02
N MET A 80 -5.47 -5.68 7.90
CA MET A 80 -5.44 -6.77 6.93
C MET A 80 -6.65 -7.67 7.19
N GLU A 81 -7.65 -7.63 6.32
CA GLU A 81 -8.77 -8.56 6.37
C GLU A 81 -8.39 -9.82 5.61
N VAL A 82 -8.45 -10.97 6.28
CA VAL A 82 -8.30 -12.28 5.65
C VAL A 82 -9.63 -12.60 4.97
N ILE A 83 -9.73 -12.30 3.68
CA ILE A 83 -10.97 -12.46 2.91
C ILE A 83 -11.14 -13.93 2.46
N LYS A 84 -10.04 -14.65 2.26
CA LYS A 84 -10.09 -16.04 1.79
C LYS A 84 -8.99 -16.88 2.43
N ILE A 85 -9.41 -17.91 3.16
CA ILE A 85 -8.51 -18.98 3.60
C ILE A 85 -8.48 -19.99 2.45
N ILE A 86 -7.37 -20.09 1.74
CA ILE A 86 -7.12 -21.18 0.81
C ILE A 86 -6.70 -22.35 1.70
N SER A 87 -7.70 -23.04 2.25
CA SER A 87 -7.49 -24.39 2.78
C SER A 87 -7.28 -25.29 1.59
N ASP A 88 -6.04 -25.29 1.10
CA ASP A 88 -5.58 -26.32 0.20
C ASP A 88 -5.71 -27.61 1.02
N ARG A 89 -6.76 -28.39 0.73
CA ARG A 89 -6.80 -29.79 1.11
C ARG A 89 -5.73 -30.46 0.25
N PHE A 90 -4.47 -30.21 0.57
CA PHE A 90 -3.36 -30.99 0.05
C PHE A 90 -3.69 -32.42 0.44
N ASP A 91 -3.99 -33.21 -0.58
CA ASP A 91 -4.10 -34.65 -0.56
C ASP A 91 -3.01 -35.23 0.35
N GLN A 92 -3.36 -35.52 1.61
CA GLN A 92 -2.54 -36.36 2.48
C GLN A 92 -2.42 -37.80 1.94
N ASN A 93 -3.07 -38.10 0.81
CA ASN A 93 -3.03 -39.37 0.10
C ASN A 93 -2.23 -39.34 -1.21
N ARG A 94 -1.54 -38.24 -1.55
CA ARG A 94 -0.69 -38.25 -2.74
C ARG A 94 0.63 -38.96 -2.36
N PRO A 95 0.96 -40.12 -2.98
CA PRO A 95 2.23 -40.77 -2.71
C PRO A 95 3.36 -39.80 -3.06
N ALA A 96 4.27 -39.57 -2.11
CA ALA A 96 5.43 -38.71 -2.30
C ALA A 96 6.14 -39.11 -3.59
N SER A 97 6.52 -38.12 -4.41
CA SER A 97 7.27 -38.41 -5.63
C SER A 97 8.63 -39.01 -5.25
N GLN A 98 9.19 -39.85 -6.11
CA GLN A 98 10.47 -40.50 -5.85
C GLN A 98 11.61 -39.47 -5.62
N GLU A 99 11.49 -38.29 -6.25
CA GLU A 99 12.39 -37.15 -6.02
C GLU A 99 12.28 -36.57 -4.61
N GLU A 100 11.07 -36.49 -4.04
CA GLU A 100 10.83 -35.96 -2.70
C GLU A 100 11.42 -36.88 -1.62
N HIS A 101 11.40 -38.19 -1.86
CA HIS A 101 12.04 -39.19 -1.00
C HIS A 101 13.57 -39.06 -1.01
N ASP A 102 14.19 -38.81 -2.18
CA ASP A 102 15.64 -38.61 -2.28
C ASP A 102 16.08 -37.35 -1.54
N TYR A 103 15.33 -36.24 -1.66
CA TYR A 103 15.61 -35.00 -0.93
C TYR A 103 15.57 -35.18 0.59
N LEU A 104 14.58 -35.88 1.12
CA LEU A 104 14.47 -36.12 2.58
C LEU A 104 15.53 -37.10 3.10
N SER A 105 15.98 -38.04 2.27
CA SER A 105 17.05 -38.98 2.64
C SER A 105 18.42 -38.30 2.75
N ALA A 106 18.67 -37.25 1.96
CA ALA A 106 19.90 -36.48 2.01
C ALA A 106 20.05 -35.71 3.34
N PHE A 107 18.95 -35.17 3.88
CA PHE A 107 18.97 -34.44 5.15
C PHE A 107 19.04 -35.36 6.37
N SER A 108 18.45 -36.55 6.31
CA SER A 108 18.51 -37.52 7.43
C SER A 108 19.92 -38.11 7.63
N ARG A 109 20.76 -38.13 6.58
CA ARG A 109 22.18 -38.52 6.69
C ARG A 109 23.06 -37.45 7.34
N GLN A 110 22.72 -36.17 7.24
CA GLN A 110 23.50 -35.09 7.84
C GLN A 110 23.29 -34.91 9.36
N GLY A 111 22.19 -35.45 9.91
CA GLY A 111 21.88 -35.38 11.34
C GLY A 111 22.57 -36.42 12.23
N GLN A 112 23.35 -37.36 11.66
CA GLN A 112 23.98 -38.47 12.41
C GLN A 112 25.49 -38.34 12.59
N SER A 113 26.12 -37.24 12.18
CA SER A 113 27.52 -36.96 12.52
C SER A 113 27.62 -36.04 13.74
N ARG A 114 27.23 -36.57 14.90
CA ARG A 114 27.74 -36.15 16.22
C ARG A 114 27.75 -37.35 17.14
#